data_AF-A0A0T0PR06-F1
#
_entry.id   AF-A0A0T0PR06-F1
#
_cell.length_a   1.000
_cell.length_b   1.000
_cell.length_c   1.000
_cell.angle_alpha   90.00
_cell.angle_beta   90.00
_cell.angle_gamma   90.00
#
_symmetry.space_group_name_H-M   'P 1'
#
loop_
_entity.id
_entity.type
_entity.pdbx_description
1 polymer ?
#
loop_
_entity_poly.entity_id
_entity_poly.type
_entity_poly.pdbx_seq_one_letter_code
_entity_poly.pdbx_strand_id
1 'polypeptide(L)'
;MDTSDSQIVFDDTGKCEYCQNYYSNILPNWHTDERGAREIQAQIDRIKRDGEGKPFDCLIGLSGGVDSSYLVYIAKEKFGLRPLLYHVDAGWNSQEAVNNIEKLVDGLNLDLFTEVINWPEMRDLQLSFFKAGVPHLDTPQDHAFFAGLYNFAAKNKVKYILTGANFSTECVREPLEWHYHASDLRQLHDIQNRFGTRKLKSFPTAGILKFKLFYRFVKGVRVVKPLNYIPFFKEAAMDELVERFGWQRYPHKHYESRFTRFYEGFWLRKKFGYDKRRAHFSSLILTGQLARDDALVKIAQSPYSDEQVRQDFEFISTKLGIEQSELQAMLDGPNRTFRDFKNIMPIMDLGAKVLRALGIQRAIIR
;
A
#
# COMPACT_ATOMS: atom_id res chain seq x y z
N MET A 1 17.53 6.49 1.54
CA MET A 1 17.03 7.28 2.69
C MET A 1 18.19 8.12 3.16
N ASP A 2 17.90 9.22 3.83
CA ASP A 2 18.89 10.13 4.40
C ASP A 2 18.35 10.68 5.72
N THR A 3 18.98 11.71 6.27
CA THR A 3 18.64 12.36 7.55
C THR A 3 17.30 13.08 7.56
N SER A 4 16.49 13.00 6.49
CA SER A 4 15.08 13.40 6.54
C SER A 4 14.21 12.42 7.34
N ASP A 5 14.66 11.17 7.51
CA ASP A 5 14.16 10.27 8.55
C ASP A 5 14.87 10.62 9.86
N SER A 6 14.11 11.06 10.86
CA SER A 6 14.67 11.54 12.12
C SER A 6 15.32 10.46 12.98
N GLN A 7 15.05 9.18 12.69
CA GLN A 7 15.58 8.03 13.45
C GLN A 7 16.63 7.23 12.69
N ILE A 8 16.99 7.64 11.46
CA ILE A 8 17.95 6.89 10.66
C ILE A 8 19.32 6.83 11.35
N VAL A 9 19.90 5.64 11.37
CA VAL A 9 21.24 5.40 11.90
C VAL A 9 22.18 4.99 10.77
N PHE A 10 23.42 5.49 10.82
CA PHE A 10 24.53 5.10 9.96
C PHE A 10 25.62 4.44 10.80
N ASP A 11 26.28 3.42 10.26
CA ASP A 11 27.50 2.87 10.86
C ASP A 11 28.74 3.72 10.56
N ASP A 12 29.88 3.33 11.13
CA ASP A 12 31.18 4.00 10.95
C ASP A 12 31.67 4.04 9.50
N THR A 13 31.09 3.20 8.61
CA THR A 13 31.39 3.19 7.18
C THR A 13 30.43 4.07 6.36
N GLY A 14 29.48 4.73 7.03
CA GLY A 14 28.47 5.58 6.41
C GLY A 14 27.29 4.81 5.80
N LYS A 15 27.11 3.52 6.09
CA LYS A 15 26.00 2.72 5.58
C LYS A 15 24.80 2.80 6.53
N CYS A 16 23.63 3.15 5.99
CA CYS A 16 22.43 3.28 6.81
C CYS A 16 21.82 1.92 7.19
N GLU A 17 21.03 1.90 8.26
CA GLU A 17 20.37 0.70 8.77
C GLU A 17 19.44 0.04 7.74
N TYR A 18 18.80 0.80 6.85
CA TYR A 18 17.99 0.25 5.75
C TYR A 18 18.85 -0.58 4.78
N CYS A 19 20.02 -0.05 4.40
CA CYS A 19 20.98 -0.77 3.58
C CYS A 19 21.48 -2.02 4.33
N GLN A 20 21.84 -1.90 5.61
CA GLN A 20 22.28 -3.05 6.42
C GLN A 20 21.21 -4.13 6.48
N ASN A 21 19.96 -3.77 6.72
CA ASN A 21 18.82 -4.70 6.73
C ASN A 21 18.62 -5.37 5.36
N TYR A 22 18.76 -4.61 4.26
CA TYR A 22 18.68 -5.19 2.93
C TYR A 22 19.73 -6.28 2.71
N TYR A 23 21.01 -5.96 2.92
CA TYR A 23 22.09 -6.91 2.66
C TYR A 23 22.15 -8.07 3.66
N SER A 24 21.77 -7.86 4.92
CA SER A 24 21.92 -8.87 5.98
C SER A 24 20.68 -9.74 6.13
N ASN A 25 19.48 -9.20 5.88
CA ASN A 25 18.22 -9.90 6.15
C ASN A 25 17.39 -10.17 4.89
N ILE A 26 17.26 -9.19 3.99
CA ILE A 26 16.37 -9.32 2.82
C ILE A 26 17.05 -10.12 1.71
N LEU A 27 18.16 -9.61 1.17
CA LEU A 27 18.86 -10.18 0.01
C LEU A 27 19.21 -11.68 0.20
N PRO A 28 19.74 -12.14 1.35
CA PRO A 28 20.07 -13.56 1.53
C PRO A 28 18.85 -14.50 1.54
N ASN A 29 17.65 -13.97 1.76
CA ASN A 29 16.39 -14.73 1.83
C ASN A 29 15.42 -14.38 0.67
N TRP A 30 15.86 -13.56 -0.28
CA TRP A 30 15.07 -13.13 -1.42
C TRP A 30 15.53 -13.89 -2.67
N HIS A 31 14.85 -15.00 -2.94
CA HIS A 31 15.19 -15.90 -4.05
C HIS A 31 14.19 -15.72 -5.19
N THR A 32 14.67 -15.15 -6.29
CA THR A 32 13.89 -14.95 -7.54
C THR A 32 14.34 -15.90 -8.65
N ASP A 33 15.22 -16.84 -8.33
CA ASP A 33 15.76 -17.88 -9.21
C ASP A 33 14.94 -19.18 -9.12
N GLU A 34 15.53 -20.30 -9.57
CA GLU A 34 14.89 -21.62 -9.49
C GLU A 34 14.48 -22.04 -8.08
N ARG A 35 15.19 -21.59 -7.03
CA ARG A 35 14.81 -21.87 -5.65
C ARG A 35 13.49 -21.15 -5.33
N GLY A 36 13.39 -19.87 -5.68
CA GLY A 36 12.16 -19.10 -5.56
C GLY A 36 11.00 -19.76 -6.30
N ALA A 37 11.25 -20.16 -7.55
CA ALA A 37 10.27 -20.83 -8.40
C ALA A 37 9.73 -22.13 -7.75
N ARG A 38 10.60 -22.97 -7.18
CA ARG A 38 10.19 -24.19 -6.46
C ARG A 38 9.37 -23.87 -5.20
N GLU A 39 9.80 -22.87 -4.43
CA GLU A 39 9.11 -22.47 -3.19
C GLU A 39 7.70 -21.91 -3.45
N ILE A 40 7.53 -21.10 -4.50
CA ILE A 40 6.21 -20.58 -4.87
C ILE A 40 5.34 -21.68 -5.50
N GLN A 41 5.90 -22.55 -6.34
CA GLN A 41 5.12 -23.62 -6.98
C GLN A 41 4.41 -24.52 -5.95
N ALA A 42 5.10 -24.90 -4.87
CA ALA A 42 4.48 -25.67 -3.78
C ALA A 42 3.28 -24.94 -3.12
N GLN A 43 3.32 -23.61 -3.05
CA GLN A 43 2.20 -22.80 -2.56
C GLN A 43 1.07 -22.74 -3.59
N ILE A 44 1.39 -22.56 -4.88
CA ILE A 44 0.44 -22.56 -5.99
C ILE A 44 -0.31 -23.89 -6.06
N ASP A 45 0.39 -25.03 -5.98
CA ASP A 45 -0.23 -26.35 -6.00
C ASP A 45 -1.17 -26.57 -4.82
N ARG A 46 -0.83 -26.01 -3.64
CA ARG A 46 -1.73 -26.03 -2.50
C ARG A 46 -2.96 -25.16 -2.72
N ILE A 47 -2.80 -23.96 -3.27
CA ILE A 47 -3.91 -23.05 -3.60
C ILE A 47 -4.87 -23.74 -4.57
N LYS A 48 -4.36 -24.35 -5.65
CA LYS A 48 -5.16 -25.08 -6.64
C LYS A 48 -5.94 -26.22 -6.02
N ARG A 49 -5.29 -27.06 -5.21
CA ARG A 49 -5.96 -28.18 -4.50
C ARG A 49 -7.05 -27.70 -3.56
N ASP A 50 -6.80 -26.64 -2.79
CA ASP A 50 -7.80 -26.05 -1.90
C ASP A 50 -8.93 -25.32 -2.66
N GLY A 51 -8.70 -24.96 -3.93
CA GLY A 51 -9.61 -24.30 -4.85
C GLY A 51 -10.40 -25.25 -5.76
N GLU A 52 -10.15 -26.56 -5.69
CA GLU A 52 -10.86 -27.55 -6.49
C GLU A 52 -12.37 -27.53 -6.16
N GLY A 53 -13.20 -27.58 -7.21
CA GLY A 53 -14.67 -27.48 -7.08
C GLY A 53 -15.20 -26.08 -6.72
N LYS A 54 -14.34 -25.06 -6.57
CA LYS A 54 -14.75 -23.67 -6.28
C LYS A 54 -14.72 -22.80 -7.54
N PRO A 55 -15.51 -21.71 -7.60
CA PRO A 55 -15.47 -20.77 -8.72
C PRO A 55 -14.10 -20.10 -8.88
N PHE A 56 -13.44 -19.80 -7.78
CA PHE A 56 -12.10 -19.20 -7.74
C PHE A 56 -11.25 -19.84 -6.63
N ASP A 57 -9.92 -19.81 -6.80
CA ASP A 57 -8.96 -20.44 -5.88
C ASP A 57 -8.32 -19.45 -4.88
N CYS A 58 -8.29 -18.16 -5.24
CA CYS A 58 -7.74 -17.10 -4.42
C CYS A 58 -8.39 -15.75 -4.71
N LEU A 59 -8.05 -14.76 -3.88
CA LEU A 59 -8.48 -13.36 -4.00
C LEU A 59 -7.25 -12.49 -4.29
N ILE A 60 -7.36 -11.56 -5.24
CA ILE A 60 -6.32 -10.54 -5.48
C ILE A 60 -6.95 -9.16 -5.35
N GLY A 61 -6.40 -8.34 -4.45
CA GLY A 61 -6.73 -6.92 -4.40
C GLY A 61 -6.14 -6.19 -5.61
N LEU A 62 -6.97 -5.47 -6.37
CA LEU A 62 -6.56 -4.79 -7.60
C LEU A 62 -6.79 -3.27 -7.50
N SER A 63 -5.72 -2.48 -7.65
CA SER A 63 -5.79 -1.01 -7.63
C SER A 63 -5.66 -0.36 -9.01
N GLY A 64 -5.29 -1.13 -10.04
CA GLY A 64 -4.87 -0.60 -11.34
C GLY A 64 -3.39 -0.19 -11.37
N GLY A 65 -2.69 -0.28 -10.24
CA GLY A 65 -1.26 -0.02 -10.14
C GLY A 65 -0.38 -1.21 -10.52
N VAL A 66 0.84 -0.92 -10.98
CA VAL A 66 1.77 -1.90 -11.60
C VAL A 66 1.97 -3.18 -10.79
N ASP A 67 2.18 -3.08 -9.47
CA ASP A 67 2.47 -4.23 -8.61
C ASP A 67 1.28 -5.21 -8.58
N SER A 68 0.05 -4.69 -8.45
CA SER A 68 -1.17 -5.51 -8.43
C SER A 68 -1.52 -6.03 -9.84
N SER A 69 -1.36 -5.19 -10.86
CA SER A 69 -1.61 -5.54 -12.26
C SER A 69 -0.71 -6.68 -12.74
N TYR A 70 0.59 -6.58 -12.46
CA TYR A 70 1.56 -7.61 -12.85
C TYR A 70 1.32 -8.92 -12.07
N LEU A 71 0.97 -8.82 -10.78
CA LEU A 71 0.59 -10.00 -10.01
C LEU A 71 -0.62 -10.73 -10.62
N VAL A 72 -1.66 -10.02 -11.05
CA VAL A 72 -2.83 -10.63 -11.69
C VAL A 72 -2.43 -11.38 -12.96
N TYR A 73 -1.62 -10.74 -13.82
CA TYR A 73 -1.07 -11.36 -15.01
C TYR A 73 -0.32 -12.67 -14.66
N ILE A 74 0.64 -12.61 -13.75
CA ILE A 74 1.45 -13.77 -13.37
C ILE A 74 0.58 -14.87 -12.76
N ALA A 75 -0.36 -14.52 -11.88
CA ALA A 75 -1.25 -15.49 -11.23
C ALA A 75 -2.07 -16.27 -12.26
N LYS A 76 -2.64 -15.59 -13.25
CA LYS A 76 -3.45 -16.22 -14.30
C LYS A 76 -2.59 -16.98 -15.30
N GLU A 77 -1.63 -16.31 -15.94
CA GLU A 77 -0.96 -16.83 -17.13
C GLU A 77 0.23 -17.74 -16.80
N LYS A 78 0.99 -17.44 -15.74
CA LYS A 78 2.16 -18.24 -15.37
C LYS A 78 1.83 -19.32 -14.36
N PHE A 79 0.97 -19.01 -13.38
CA PHE A 79 0.61 -19.97 -12.35
C PHE A 79 -0.67 -20.75 -12.66
N GLY A 80 -1.47 -20.34 -13.63
CA GLY A 80 -2.73 -21.01 -13.97
C GLY A 80 -3.75 -20.99 -12.84
N LEU A 81 -3.72 -19.95 -12.01
CA LEU A 81 -4.73 -19.72 -10.98
C LEU A 81 -5.99 -19.08 -11.58
N ARG A 82 -7.10 -19.20 -10.84
CA ARG A 82 -8.39 -18.59 -11.15
C ARG A 82 -8.75 -17.60 -10.04
N PRO A 83 -8.07 -16.44 -9.97
CA PRO A 83 -8.35 -15.45 -8.94
C PRO A 83 -9.70 -14.77 -9.17
N LEU A 84 -10.42 -14.48 -8.09
CA LEU A 84 -11.41 -13.40 -8.09
C LEU A 84 -10.65 -12.09 -7.84
N LEU A 85 -10.83 -11.11 -8.72
CA LEU A 85 -10.28 -9.78 -8.52
C LEU A 85 -11.20 -8.99 -7.60
N TYR A 86 -10.60 -8.27 -6.66
CA TYR A 86 -11.31 -7.49 -5.65
C TYR A 86 -10.82 -6.06 -5.67
N HIS A 87 -11.68 -5.16 -6.14
CA HIS A 87 -11.41 -3.73 -6.14
C HIS A 87 -12.23 -3.06 -5.05
N VAL A 88 -11.65 -2.05 -4.39
CA VAL A 88 -12.37 -1.22 -3.44
C VAL A 88 -12.39 0.19 -3.97
N ASP A 89 -13.57 0.69 -4.28
CA ASP A 89 -13.77 2.08 -4.68
C ASP A 89 -14.00 2.94 -3.43
N ALA A 90 -12.94 3.57 -2.94
CA ALA A 90 -12.99 4.57 -1.87
C ALA A 90 -13.31 5.98 -2.40
N GLY A 91 -13.62 6.11 -3.67
CA GLY A 91 -13.98 7.35 -4.33
C GLY A 91 -12.79 8.13 -4.89
N TRP A 92 -11.55 7.64 -4.89
CA TRP A 92 -10.38 8.44 -5.30
C TRP A 92 -9.63 7.95 -6.55
N ASN A 93 -10.19 6.96 -7.25
CA ASN A 93 -9.60 6.38 -8.44
C ASN A 93 -9.32 7.44 -9.53
N SER A 94 -8.16 7.30 -10.19
CA SER A 94 -7.87 8.01 -11.44
C SER A 94 -8.52 7.32 -12.64
N GLN A 95 -8.60 8.02 -13.77
CA GLN A 95 -9.14 7.43 -15.00
C GLN A 95 -8.21 6.32 -15.52
N GLU A 96 -6.90 6.50 -15.35
CA GLU A 96 -5.86 5.54 -15.69
C GLU A 96 -6.01 4.26 -14.87
N ALA A 97 -6.29 4.38 -13.57
CA ALA A 97 -6.53 3.22 -12.71
C ALA A 97 -7.75 2.41 -13.17
N VAL A 98 -8.86 3.09 -13.45
CA VAL A 98 -10.10 2.47 -13.92
C VAL A 98 -9.86 1.76 -15.25
N ASN A 99 -9.24 2.44 -16.22
CA ASN A 99 -8.88 1.83 -17.51
C ASN A 99 -7.95 0.61 -17.33
N ASN A 100 -6.94 0.72 -16.48
CA ASN A 100 -6.00 -0.38 -16.24
C ASN A 100 -6.67 -1.59 -15.61
N ILE A 101 -7.64 -1.38 -14.72
CA ILE A 101 -8.47 -2.44 -14.15
C ILE A 101 -9.29 -3.10 -15.25
N GLU A 102 -10.04 -2.32 -16.04
CA GLU A 102 -10.89 -2.81 -17.13
C GLU A 102 -10.09 -3.64 -18.14
N LYS A 103 -8.97 -3.10 -18.62
CA LYS A 103 -8.09 -3.78 -19.59
C LYS A 103 -7.56 -5.12 -19.09
N LEU A 104 -7.23 -5.22 -17.81
CA LEU A 104 -6.72 -6.46 -17.23
C LEU A 104 -7.83 -7.48 -17.00
N VAL A 105 -8.99 -7.04 -16.52
CA VAL A 105 -10.17 -7.88 -16.32
C VAL A 105 -10.58 -8.53 -17.65
N ASP A 106 -10.76 -7.70 -18.68
CA ASP A 106 -11.17 -8.15 -20.01
C ASP A 106 -10.07 -9.00 -20.68
N GLY A 107 -8.82 -8.53 -20.64
CA GLY A 107 -7.69 -9.18 -21.30
C GLY A 107 -7.31 -10.54 -20.73
N LEU A 108 -7.63 -10.79 -19.45
CA LEU A 108 -7.35 -12.07 -18.77
C LEU A 108 -8.61 -12.93 -18.54
N ASN A 109 -9.78 -12.43 -18.93
CA ASN A 109 -11.08 -13.05 -18.72
C ASN A 109 -11.24 -13.52 -17.26
N LEU A 110 -11.22 -12.56 -16.35
CA LEU A 110 -11.33 -12.77 -14.90
C LEU A 110 -12.55 -12.04 -14.35
N ASP A 111 -13.12 -12.57 -13.28
CA ASP A 111 -14.21 -11.88 -12.57
C ASP A 111 -13.66 -10.75 -11.70
N LEU A 112 -14.36 -9.62 -11.69
CA LEU A 112 -14.12 -8.49 -10.80
C LEU A 112 -15.29 -8.29 -9.83
N PHE A 113 -14.99 -8.22 -8.54
CA PHE A 113 -15.89 -7.73 -7.52
C PHE A 113 -15.44 -6.34 -7.06
N THR A 114 -16.31 -5.34 -7.17
CA THR A 114 -16.06 -3.99 -6.69
C THR A 114 -16.85 -3.71 -5.41
N GLU A 115 -16.15 -3.49 -4.29
CA GLU A 115 -16.75 -2.94 -3.07
C GLU A 115 -16.74 -1.41 -3.13
N VAL A 116 -17.90 -0.80 -3.28
CA VAL A 116 -18.05 0.66 -3.25
C VAL A 116 -18.24 1.11 -1.80
N ILE A 117 -17.30 1.88 -1.27
CA ILE A 117 -17.39 2.39 0.10
C ILE A 117 -18.45 3.50 0.16
N ASN A 118 -19.19 3.55 1.27
CA ASN A 118 -20.14 4.63 1.52
C ASN A 118 -19.41 5.99 1.51
N TRP A 119 -19.59 6.74 0.41
CA TRP A 119 -18.85 7.98 0.17
C TRP A 119 -19.04 9.03 1.28
N PRO A 120 -20.26 9.30 1.80
CA PRO A 120 -20.43 10.19 2.96
C PRO A 120 -19.61 9.80 4.20
N GLU A 121 -19.47 8.51 4.51
CA GLU A 121 -18.63 8.05 5.63
C GLU A 121 -17.14 8.17 5.30
N MET A 122 -16.72 7.73 4.10
CA MET A 122 -15.35 7.80 3.63
C MET A 122 -14.83 9.25 3.59
N ARG A 123 -15.63 10.17 3.04
CA ARG A 123 -15.32 11.59 2.95
C ARG A 123 -15.18 12.24 4.33
N ASP A 124 -16.10 11.96 5.25
CA ASP A 124 -16.06 12.52 6.61
C ASP A 124 -14.84 11.99 7.38
N LEU A 125 -14.50 10.71 7.22
CA LEU A 125 -13.29 10.12 7.78
C LEU A 125 -12.02 10.70 7.15
N GLN A 126 -11.98 10.87 5.83
CA GLN A 126 -10.84 11.48 5.15
C GLN A 126 -10.60 12.92 5.65
N LEU A 127 -11.68 13.70 5.77
CA LEU A 127 -11.64 15.07 6.27
C LEU A 127 -11.24 15.14 7.76
N SER A 128 -11.64 14.18 8.59
CA SER A 128 -11.25 14.14 10.00
C SER A 128 -9.74 13.92 10.16
N PHE A 129 -9.10 13.18 9.25
CA PHE A 129 -7.64 13.03 9.20
C PHE A 129 -6.92 14.32 8.76
N PHE A 130 -7.47 15.08 7.80
CA PHE A 130 -6.94 16.43 7.49
C PHE A 130 -7.00 17.35 8.71
N LYS A 131 -8.16 17.42 9.37
CA LYS A 131 -8.36 18.22 10.59
C LYS A 131 -7.47 17.79 11.74
N ALA A 132 -7.13 16.50 11.82
CA ALA A 132 -6.19 15.99 12.81
C ALA A 132 -4.75 16.48 12.60
N GLY A 133 -4.40 16.98 11.42
CA GLY A 133 -3.07 17.51 11.12
C GLY A 133 -1.98 16.43 11.14
N VAL A 134 -2.33 15.16 10.91
CA VAL A 134 -1.40 14.03 10.91
C VAL A 134 -0.81 13.76 9.53
N PRO A 135 0.39 13.14 9.44
CA PRO A 135 1.02 12.88 8.15
C PRO A 135 0.38 11.73 7.40
N HIS A 136 -0.24 10.74 8.04
CA HIS A 136 -0.70 9.50 7.39
C HIS A 136 -2.12 9.59 6.80
N LEU A 137 -2.35 10.54 5.89
CA LEU A 137 -3.67 10.84 5.35
C LEU A 137 -4.28 9.73 4.49
N ASP A 138 -3.51 8.80 3.93
CA ASP A 138 -4.08 7.64 3.21
C ASP A 138 -4.74 6.60 4.13
N THR A 139 -4.54 6.69 5.45
CA THR A 139 -5.02 5.69 6.42
C THR A 139 -6.51 5.32 6.26
N PRO A 140 -7.44 6.26 6.06
CA PRO A 140 -8.83 5.93 5.77
C PRO A 140 -9.00 5.00 4.56
N GLN A 141 -8.32 5.26 3.45
CA GLN A 141 -8.40 4.42 2.25
C GLN A 141 -7.74 3.06 2.47
N ASP A 142 -6.50 3.05 2.96
CA ASP A 142 -5.75 1.82 3.23
C ASP A 142 -6.52 0.91 4.19
N HIS A 143 -7.15 1.49 5.22
CA HIS A 143 -7.99 0.73 6.14
C HIS A 143 -9.15 0.08 5.41
N ALA A 144 -9.87 0.83 4.57
CA ALA A 144 -11.00 0.31 3.82
C ALA A 144 -10.57 -0.84 2.89
N PHE A 145 -9.45 -0.67 2.18
CA PHE A 145 -8.90 -1.67 1.26
C PHE A 145 -8.61 -2.99 1.96
N PHE A 146 -7.84 -2.95 3.06
CA PHE A 146 -7.49 -4.17 3.78
C PHE A 146 -8.67 -4.76 4.57
N ALA A 147 -9.48 -3.92 5.22
CA ALA A 147 -10.61 -4.41 5.98
C ALA A 147 -11.66 -5.06 5.07
N GLY A 148 -12.00 -4.43 3.95
CA GLY A 148 -12.92 -4.96 2.94
C GLY A 148 -12.46 -6.30 2.39
N LEU A 149 -11.22 -6.34 1.86
CA LEU A 149 -10.61 -7.54 1.28
C LEU A 149 -10.61 -8.74 2.24
N TYR A 150 -10.20 -8.55 3.49
CA TYR A 150 -10.16 -9.64 4.46
C TYR A 150 -11.55 -10.01 5.00
N ASN A 151 -12.46 -9.04 5.18
CA ASN A 151 -13.84 -9.33 5.56
C ASN A 151 -14.51 -10.17 4.46
N PHE A 152 -14.31 -9.82 3.19
CA PHE A 152 -14.81 -10.57 2.05
C PHE A 152 -14.22 -11.99 2.01
N ALA A 153 -12.89 -12.12 2.12
CA ALA A 153 -12.23 -13.42 2.13
C ALA A 153 -12.77 -14.31 3.26
N ALA A 154 -12.89 -13.78 4.48
CA ALA A 154 -13.39 -14.51 5.64
C ALA A 154 -14.87 -14.88 5.51
N LYS A 155 -15.71 -14.00 4.96
CA LYS A 155 -17.15 -14.23 4.74
C LYS A 155 -17.39 -15.30 3.69
N ASN A 156 -16.64 -15.25 2.59
CA ASN A 156 -16.78 -16.16 1.45
C ASN A 156 -15.87 -17.40 1.55
N LYS A 157 -15.23 -17.63 2.71
CA LYS A 157 -14.35 -18.77 2.99
C LYS A 157 -13.21 -18.93 1.97
N VAL A 158 -12.71 -17.81 1.48
CA VAL A 158 -11.55 -17.75 0.58
C VAL A 158 -10.29 -17.84 1.43
N LYS A 159 -9.54 -18.92 1.26
CA LYS A 159 -8.37 -19.20 2.10
C LYS A 159 -7.14 -18.37 1.72
N TYR A 160 -7.02 -17.92 0.47
CA TYR A 160 -5.79 -17.32 -0.03
C TYR A 160 -6.03 -15.91 -0.57
N ILE A 161 -5.24 -14.96 -0.08
CA ILE A 161 -5.13 -13.61 -0.60
C ILE A 161 -3.74 -13.45 -1.19
N LEU A 162 -3.64 -13.11 -2.47
CA LEU A 162 -2.38 -12.79 -3.13
C LEU A 162 -2.22 -11.26 -3.14
N THR A 163 -1.04 -10.76 -2.80
CA THR A 163 -0.75 -9.31 -2.73
C THR A 163 0.49 -8.96 -3.53
N GLY A 164 0.48 -7.77 -4.17
CA GLY A 164 1.60 -7.22 -4.93
C GLY A 164 2.76 -6.72 -4.06
N ALA A 165 2.65 -6.80 -2.73
CA ALA A 165 3.73 -6.41 -1.83
C ALA A 165 5.00 -7.23 -2.09
N ASN A 166 6.12 -6.53 -2.32
CA ASN A 166 7.34 -7.16 -2.82
C ASN A 166 8.63 -6.48 -2.35
N PHE A 167 9.75 -7.19 -2.33
CA PHE A 167 11.05 -6.62 -1.98
C PHE A 167 11.70 -5.83 -3.12
N SER A 168 11.33 -6.11 -4.37
CA SER A 168 11.95 -5.46 -5.53
C SER A 168 11.79 -3.94 -5.51
N THR A 169 10.59 -3.46 -5.20
CA THR A 169 10.24 -2.04 -5.18
C THR A 169 9.93 -1.50 -3.78
N GLU A 170 9.96 -2.35 -2.74
CA GLU A 170 9.55 -1.99 -1.37
C GLU A 170 10.44 -2.58 -0.26
N CYS A 171 11.71 -2.91 -0.52
CA CYS A 171 12.62 -3.39 0.52
C CYS A 171 12.98 -2.32 1.57
N VAL A 172 12.82 -1.04 1.24
CA VAL A 172 12.91 0.10 2.16
C VAL A 172 11.51 0.63 2.42
N ARG A 173 11.13 0.70 3.70
CA ARG A 173 9.81 1.20 4.13
C ARG A 173 9.96 2.61 4.68
N GLU A 174 8.91 3.41 4.52
CA GLU A 174 8.81 4.74 5.10
C GLU A 174 8.83 4.65 6.63
N PRO A 175 9.45 5.63 7.31
CA PRO A 175 9.41 5.73 8.77
C PRO A 175 7.97 5.90 9.29
N LEU A 176 7.70 5.44 10.52
CA LEU A 176 6.38 5.61 11.15
C LEU A 176 6.02 7.08 11.43
N GLU A 177 6.99 7.99 11.33
CA GLU A 177 6.72 9.41 11.40
C GLU A 177 6.09 9.95 10.10
N TRP A 178 6.35 9.32 8.94
CA TRP A 178 5.77 9.71 7.64
C TRP A 178 4.46 8.96 7.35
N HIS A 179 4.33 7.75 7.87
CA HIS A 179 3.16 6.89 7.69
C HIS A 179 2.81 6.18 9.00
N TYR A 180 1.56 5.80 9.26
CA TYR A 180 1.20 5.08 10.48
C TYR A 180 0.31 3.88 10.16
N HIS A 181 0.27 2.91 11.07
CA HIS A 181 -0.43 1.65 10.85
C HIS A 181 -1.93 1.87 10.60
N ALA A 182 -2.35 1.70 9.34
CA ALA A 182 -3.75 1.82 8.98
C ALA A 182 -4.65 0.84 9.75
N SER A 183 -4.14 -0.30 10.22
CA SER A 183 -4.88 -1.26 11.04
C SER A 183 -5.11 -0.84 12.51
N ASP A 184 -4.65 0.33 12.94
CA ASP A 184 -4.91 0.87 14.28
C ASP A 184 -6.33 1.49 14.36
N LEU A 185 -7.31 0.62 14.62
CA LEU A 185 -8.70 1.05 14.81
C LEU A 185 -8.89 2.02 15.98
N ARG A 186 -8.04 1.96 17.00
CA ARG A 186 -8.19 2.85 18.16
C ARG A 186 -7.90 4.29 17.74
N GLN A 187 -6.86 4.48 16.94
CA GLN A 187 -6.50 5.79 16.42
C GLN A 187 -7.50 6.30 15.39
N LEU A 188 -7.91 5.45 14.45
CA LEU A 188 -8.94 5.78 13.47
C LEU A 188 -10.22 6.29 14.14
N HIS A 189 -10.72 5.57 15.15
CA HIS A 189 -11.91 5.99 15.88
C HIS A 189 -11.68 7.22 16.76
N ASP A 190 -10.50 7.40 17.38
CA ASP A 190 -10.22 8.58 18.19
C ASP A 190 -10.17 9.85 17.33
N ILE A 191 -9.52 9.81 16.16
CA ILE A 191 -9.53 10.92 15.19
C ILE A 191 -10.95 11.20 14.71
N GLN A 192 -11.68 10.15 14.31
CA GLN A 192 -13.05 10.30 13.82
C GLN A 192 -14.00 10.88 14.89
N ASN A 193 -13.88 10.45 16.15
CA ASN A 193 -14.72 10.97 17.23
C ASN A 193 -14.41 12.43 17.58
N ARG A 194 -13.17 12.89 17.35
CA ARG A 194 -12.75 14.27 17.66
C ARG A 194 -13.11 15.25 16.55
N PHE A 195 -12.98 14.85 15.29
CA PHE A 195 -13.08 15.79 14.15
C PHE A 195 -14.11 15.41 13.09
N GLY A 196 -14.58 14.17 13.09
CA GLY A 196 -15.62 13.70 12.20
C GLY A 196 -17.00 14.17 12.67
N THR A 197 -17.93 14.23 11.73
CA THR A 197 -19.32 14.63 11.99
C THR A 197 -20.30 13.46 11.87
N ARG A 198 -19.81 12.29 11.42
CA ARG A 198 -20.62 11.10 11.13
C ARG A 198 -20.12 9.86 11.86
N LYS A 199 -21.07 8.97 12.16
CA LYS A 199 -20.75 7.61 12.60
C LYS A 199 -20.41 6.75 11.38
N LEU A 200 -19.37 5.93 11.52
CA LEU A 200 -18.96 4.92 10.54
C LEU A 200 -19.81 3.67 10.72
N LYS A 201 -20.97 3.59 10.06
CA LYS A 201 -21.91 2.47 10.21
C LYS A 201 -21.61 1.34 9.24
N SER A 202 -21.25 1.70 8.01
CA SER A 202 -21.06 0.76 6.89
C SER A 202 -19.61 0.67 6.42
N PHE A 203 -18.76 1.60 6.85
CA PHE A 203 -17.33 1.58 6.60
C PHE A 203 -16.69 0.26 7.10
N PRO A 204 -15.96 -0.48 6.26
CA PRO A 204 -15.39 -1.76 6.65
C PRO A 204 -14.27 -1.54 7.67
N THR A 205 -14.31 -2.31 8.76
CA THR A 205 -13.31 -2.21 9.84
C THR A 205 -12.68 -3.55 10.19
N ALA A 206 -11.36 -3.51 10.41
CA ALA A 206 -10.59 -4.64 10.93
C ALA A 206 -9.32 -4.15 11.64
N GLY A 207 -9.17 -4.52 12.92
CA GLY A 207 -7.98 -4.17 13.70
C GLY A 207 -6.84 -5.17 13.51
N ILE A 208 -5.62 -4.78 13.88
CA ILE A 208 -4.42 -5.63 13.75
C ILE A 208 -4.56 -7.03 14.38
N LEU A 209 -5.19 -7.16 15.54
CA LEU A 209 -5.41 -8.46 16.20
C LEU A 209 -6.37 -9.34 15.41
N LYS A 210 -7.41 -8.75 14.80
CA LYS A 210 -8.33 -9.48 13.91
C LYS A 210 -7.58 -10.00 12.68
N PHE A 211 -6.71 -9.17 12.09
CA PHE A 211 -5.85 -9.57 10.98
C PHE A 211 -4.90 -10.71 11.33
N LYS A 212 -4.12 -10.54 12.40
CA LYS A 212 -3.03 -11.46 12.75
C LYS A 212 -3.51 -12.75 13.41
N LEU A 213 -4.62 -12.71 14.17
CA LEU A 213 -5.10 -13.86 14.94
C LEU A 213 -6.36 -14.48 14.33
N PHE A 214 -7.45 -13.72 14.26
CA PHE A 214 -8.75 -14.26 13.86
C PHE A 214 -8.77 -14.72 12.40
N TYR A 215 -8.39 -13.88 11.45
CA TYR A 215 -8.41 -14.31 10.04
C TYR A 215 -7.41 -15.43 9.78
N ARG A 216 -6.21 -15.35 10.37
CA ARG A 216 -5.14 -16.32 10.17
C ARG A 216 -5.44 -17.71 10.74
N PHE A 217 -5.90 -17.79 11.99
CA PHE A 217 -6.02 -19.06 12.72
C PHE A 217 -7.45 -19.56 12.81
N VAL A 218 -8.45 -18.69 12.84
CA VAL A 218 -9.88 -19.10 12.91
C VAL A 218 -10.49 -19.22 11.51
N LYS A 219 -10.22 -18.26 10.62
CA LYS A 219 -10.74 -18.29 9.24
C LYS A 219 -9.81 -18.97 8.24
N GLY A 220 -8.59 -19.32 8.67
CA GLY A 220 -7.60 -19.99 7.83
C GLY A 220 -7.10 -19.15 6.66
N VAL A 221 -7.27 -17.82 6.69
CA VAL A 221 -6.80 -16.91 5.64
C VAL A 221 -5.27 -16.85 5.64
N ARG A 222 -4.68 -16.99 4.46
CA ARG A 222 -3.25 -17.01 4.19
C ARG A 222 -2.94 -15.93 3.15
N VAL A 223 -1.97 -15.07 3.46
CA VAL A 223 -1.46 -14.08 2.50
C VAL A 223 -0.22 -14.63 1.82
N VAL A 224 -0.19 -14.56 0.50
CA VAL A 224 0.93 -14.98 -0.33
C VAL A 224 1.47 -13.77 -1.10
N LYS A 225 2.80 -13.69 -1.25
CA LYS A 225 3.51 -12.59 -1.94
C LYS A 225 4.28 -13.14 -3.15
N PRO A 226 3.62 -13.49 -4.27
CA PRO A 226 4.29 -14.20 -5.34
C PRO A 226 5.43 -13.42 -6.00
N LEU A 227 5.35 -12.10 -6.03
CA LEU A 227 6.39 -11.23 -6.62
C LEU A 227 7.74 -11.28 -5.88
N ASN A 228 7.81 -11.89 -4.69
CA ASN A 228 9.09 -12.15 -4.02
C ASN A 228 9.82 -13.39 -4.53
N TYR A 229 9.16 -14.24 -5.34
CA TYR A 229 9.69 -15.53 -5.79
C TYR A 229 10.03 -15.55 -7.29
N ILE A 230 9.84 -14.42 -7.97
CA ILE A 230 10.09 -14.28 -9.40
C ILE A 230 10.90 -13.01 -9.65
N PRO A 231 11.63 -12.92 -10.79
CA PRO A 231 12.23 -11.66 -11.21
C PRO A 231 11.13 -10.65 -11.48
N PHE A 232 11.12 -9.56 -10.72
CA PHE A 232 10.17 -8.47 -10.87
C PHE A 232 10.94 -7.17 -11.04
N PHE A 233 11.00 -6.68 -12.27
CA PHE A 233 11.61 -5.39 -12.61
C PHE A 233 10.52 -4.42 -13.02
N LYS A 234 10.44 -3.26 -12.36
CA LYS A 234 9.29 -2.37 -12.48
C LYS A 234 9.05 -1.90 -13.91
N GLU A 235 10.08 -1.42 -14.61
CA GLU A 235 9.93 -0.92 -15.98
C GLU A 235 9.55 -2.05 -16.96
N ALA A 236 10.22 -3.20 -16.89
CA ALA A 236 9.92 -4.35 -17.72
C ALA A 236 8.49 -4.88 -17.49
N ALA A 237 8.03 -4.89 -16.24
CA ALA A 237 6.66 -5.26 -15.90
C ALA A 237 5.64 -4.27 -16.49
N MET A 238 5.93 -2.95 -16.46
CA MET A 238 5.07 -1.96 -17.11
C MET A 238 5.06 -2.13 -18.63
N ASP A 239 6.20 -2.38 -19.26
CA ASP A 239 6.28 -2.63 -20.71
C ASP A 239 5.45 -3.84 -21.12
N GLU A 240 5.56 -4.96 -20.40
CA GLU A 240 4.78 -6.16 -20.67
C GLU A 240 3.28 -5.93 -20.48
N LEU A 241 2.89 -5.16 -19.44
CA LEU A 241 1.49 -4.79 -19.23
C LEU A 241 0.95 -3.88 -20.35
N VAL A 242 1.76 -2.92 -20.81
CA VAL A 242 1.42 -2.02 -21.93
C VAL A 242 1.23 -2.83 -23.21
N GLU A 243 2.21 -3.67 -23.55
CA GLU A 243 2.22 -4.46 -24.78
C GLU A 243 1.06 -5.46 -24.84
N ARG A 244 0.80 -6.17 -23.74
CA ARG A 244 -0.22 -7.24 -23.74
C ARG A 244 -1.65 -6.74 -23.54
N PHE A 245 -1.84 -5.66 -22.78
CA PHE A 245 -3.18 -5.25 -22.34
C PHE A 245 -3.52 -3.80 -22.68
N GLY A 246 -2.59 -3.01 -23.21
CA GLY A 246 -2.80 -1.57 -23.37
C GLY A 246 -2.88 -0.84 -22.02
N TRP A 247 -2.16 -1.36 -21.01
CA TRP A 247 -2.04 -0.71 -19.70
C TRP A 247 -1.43 0.70 -19.85
N GLN A 248 -1.97 1.66 -19.11
CA GLN A 248 -1.55 3.06 -19.15
C GLN A 248 -0.53 3.35 -18.06
N ARG A 249 0.63 3.88 -18.48
CA ARG A 249 1.70 4.34 -17.59
C ARG A 249 1.28 5.58 -16.81
N TYR A 250 1.77 5.66 -15.59
CA TYR A 250 1.66 6.83 -14.72
C TYR A 250 3.04 7.12 -14.08
N PRO A 251 3.33 8.39 -13.69
CA PRO A 251 4.72 8.81 -13.48
C PRO A 251 5.36 8.32 -12.18
N HIS A 252 4.59 8.13 -11.10
CA HIS A 252 5.11 7.77 -9.78
C HIS A 252 4.27 6.68 -9.09
N LYS A 253 4.88 5.95 -8.14
CA LYS A 253 4.18 4.90 -7.38
C LYS A 253 2.94 5.49 -6.67
N HIS A 254 1.84 4.74 -6.65
CA HIS A 254 0.53 5.11 -6.11
C HIS A 254 -0.23 6.23 -6.84
N TYR A 255 0.28 6.75 -7.97
CA TYR A 255 -0.40 7.82 -8.71
C TYR A 255 -1.64 7.34 -9.47
N GLU A 256 -1.96 6.06 -9.39
CA GLU A 256 -3.27 5.52 -9.77
C GLU A 256 -4.42 6.08 -8.88
N SER A 257 -4.14 6.62 -7.70
CA SER A 257 -5.11 7.34 -6.86
C SER A 257 -4.89 8.85 -6.94
N ARG A 258 -5.92 9.62 -7.31
CA ARG A 258 -5.83 11.09 -7.35
C ARG A 258 -5.54 11.68 -5.97
N PHE A 259 -6.09 11.05 -4.92
CA PHE A 259 -5.84 11.47 -3.55
C PHE A 259 -4.39 11.23 -3.15
N THR A 260 -3.92 10.00 -3.30
CA THR A 260 -2.55 9.61 -2.90
C THR A 260 -1.50 10.38 -3.69
N ARG A 261 -1.78 10.66 -4.97
CA ARG A 261 -0.97 11.55 -5.80
C ARG A 261 -0.81 12.94 -5.17
N PHE A 262 -1.91 13.61 -4.84
CA PHE A 262 -1.90 14.92 -4.18
C PHE A 262 -1.21 14.88 -2.82
N TYR A 263 -1.54 13.85 -2.04
CA TYR A 263 -1.03 13.66 -0.70
C TYR A 263 0.50 13.45 -0.68
N GLU A 264 1.03 12.48 -1.43
CA GLU A 264 2.46 12.16 -1.46
C GLU A 264 3.26 13.20 -2.25
N GLY A 265 2.71 13.70 -3.37
CA GLY A 265 3.40 14.61 -4.28
C GLY A 265 3.46 16.06 -3.80
N PHE A 266 2.47 16.50 -3.02
CA PHE A 266 2.36 17.88 -2.54
C PHE A 266 2.19 17.97 -1.02
N TRP A 267 1.13 17.39 -0.45
CA TRP A 267 0.73 17.65 0.94
C TRP A 267 1.83 17.30 1.95
N LEU A 268 2.38 16.08 1.89
CA LEU A 268 3.45 15.63 2.80
C LEU A 268 4.69 16.52 2.70
N ARG A 269 5.11 16.83 1.47
CA ARG A 269 6.31 17.61 1.19
C ARG A 269 6.16 19.04 1.69
N LYS A 270 5.01 19.66 1.42
CA LYS A 270 4.74 21.05 1.79
C LYS A 270 4.51 21.22 3.29
N LYS A 271 3.73 20.33 3.91
CA LYS A 271 3.33 20.45 5.32
C LYS A 271 4.36 19.88 6.29
N PHE A 272 4.95 18.73 5.98
CA PHE A 272 5.85 18.00 6.89
C PHE A 272 7.29 17.91 6.42
N GLY A 273 7.59 18.27 5.17
CA GLY A 273 8.91 18.08 4.57
C GLY A 273 9.22 16.62 4.19
N TYR A 274 8.24 15.71 4.28
CA TYR A 274 8.41 14.30 4.01
C TYR A 274 8.29 14.00 2.52
N ASP A 275 9.25 13.25 1.96
CA ASP A 275 9.27 12.87 0.55
C ASP A 275 9.39 11.36 0.40
N LYS A 276 8.25 10.67 0.27
CA LYS A 276 8.18 9.21 0.15
C LYS A 276 8.95 8.64 -1.04
N ARG A 277 9.21 9.44 -2.08
CA ARG A 277 10.04 9.02 -3.22
C ARG A 277 11.44 8.59 -2.76
N ARG A 278 11.93 9.11 -1.63
CA ARG A 278 13.20 8.69 -1.02
C ARG A 278 13.18 7.20 -0.66
N ALA A 279 12.12 6.69 -0.03
CA ALA A 279 12.02 5.27 0.32
C ALA A 279 11.85 4.40 -0.94
N HIS A 280 10.99 4.83 -1.87
CA HIS A 280 10.77 4.15 -3.14
C HIS A 280 12.06 4.03 -3.98
N PHE A 281 12.77 5.13 -4.21
CA PHE A 281 14.02 5.12 -4.98
C PHE A 281 15.14 4.41 -4.25
N SER A 282 15.16 4.43 -2.90
CA SER A 282 16.14 3.62 -2.15
C SER A 282 15.95 2.13 -2.38
N SER A 283 14.70 1.67 -2.47
CA SER A 283 14.41 0.28 -2.83
C SER A 283 14.94 -0.02 -4.24
N LEU A 284 14.66 0.83 -5.22
CA LEU A 284 15.16 0.65 -6.59
C LEU A 284 16.68 0.70 -6.71
N ILE A 285 17.37 1.53 -5.92
CA ILE A 285 18.84 1.57 -5.87
C ILE A 285 19.39 0.26 -5.31
N LEU A 286 18.86 -0.19 -4.16
CA LEU A 286 19.33 -1.41 -3.50
C LEU A 286 19.08 -2.66 -4.35
N THR A 287 18.02 -2.66 -5.16
CA THR A 287 17.68 -3.77 -6.06
C THR A 287 18.23 -3.61 -7.47
N GLY A 288 19.10 -2.62 -7.72
CA GLY A 288 19.82 -2.44 -8.98
C GLY A 288 18.95 -1.94 -10.16
N GLN A 289 17.80 -1.35 -9.88
CA GLN A 289 16.84 -0.85 -10.88
C GLN A 289 16.98 0.64 -11.18
N LEU A 290 17.69 1.40 -10.33
CA LEU A 290 17.89 2.84 -10.50
C LEU A 290 19.28 3.24 -10.00
N ALA A 291 20.03 4.00 -10.78
CA ALA A 291 21.29 4.56 -10.32
C ALA A 291 21.03 5.65 -9.28
N ARG A 292 21.94 5.77 -8.30
CA ARG A 292 21.81 6.77 -7.22
C ARG A 292 21.76 8.20 -7.77
N ASP A 293 22.59 8.53 -8.75
CA ASP A 293 22.68 9.88 -9.29
C ASP A 293 21.39 10.27 -10.03
N ASP A 294 20.80 9.34 -10.79
CA ASP A 294 19.49 9.53 -11.41
C ASP A 294 18.38 9.75 -10.38
N ALA A 295 18.42 9.00 -9.26
CA ALA A 295 17.48 9.17 -8.17
C ALA A 295 17.60 10.57 -7.54
N LEU A 296 18.82 11.08 -7.35
CA LEU A 296 19.05 12.42 -6.81
C LEU A 296 18.53 13.52 -7.75
N VAL A 297 18.73 13.38 -9.07
CA VAL A 297 18.15 14.28 -10.07
C VAL A 297 16.62 14.29 -9.97
N LYS A 298 15.99 13.11 -9.87
CA LYS A 298 14.53 12.98 -9.72
C LYS A 298 14.00 13.58 -8.41
N ILE A 299 14.74 13.42 -7.30
CA ILE A 299 14.36 13.99 -5.99
C ILE A 299 14.45 15.51 -5.99
N ALA A 300 15.47 16.08 -6.63
CA ALA A 300 15.66 17.52 -6.75
C ALA A 300 14.51 18.21 -7.51
N GLN A 301 13.83 17.47 -8.39
CA GLN A 301 12.67 17.96 -9.13
C GLN A 301 11.39 17.84 -8.29
N SER A 302 10.52 18.85 -8.37
CA SER A 302 9.16 18.74 -7.84
C SER A 302 8.38 17.70 -8.67
N PRO A 303 7.71 16.72 -8.04
CA PRO A 303 6.85 15.76 -8.72
C PRO A 303 5.50 16.37 -9.15
N TYR A 304 5.31 17.66 -8.89
CA TYR A 304 4.09 18.43 -9.14
C TYR A 304 4.46 19.78 -9.76
N SER A 305 3.77 20.16 -10.84
CA SER A 305 3.74 21.54 -11.32
C SER A 305 2.74 22.37 -10.50
N ASP A 306 2.93 23.69 -10.45
CA ASP A 306 2.03 24.60 -9.72
C ASP A 306 0.58 24.49 -10.22
N GLU A 307 0.39 24.28 -11.53
CA GLU A 307 -0.93 24.08 -12.11
C GLU A 307 -1.57 22.76 -11.65
N GLN A 308 -0.80 21.67 -11.58
CA GLN A 308 -1.31 20.40 -11.04
C GLN A 308 -1.68 20.54 -9.56
N VAL A 309 -0.89 21.29 -8.78
CA VAL A 309 -1.20 21.56 -7.37
C VAL A 309 -2.54 22.28 -7.29
N ARG A 310 -2.72 23.36 -8.05
CA ARG A 310 -3.96 24.14 -8.06
C ARG A 310 -5.19 23.28 -8.41
N GLN A 311 -5.09 22.49 -9.49
CA GLN A 311 -6.17 21.63 -9.96
C GLN A 311 -6.54 20.54 -8.95
N ASP A 312 -5.54 19.86 -8.38
CA ASP A 312 -5.82 18.81 -7.40
C ASP A 312 -6.27 19.40 -6.06
N PHE A 313 -5.75 20.57 -5.65
CA PHE A 313 -6.21 21.25 -4.44
C PHE A 313 -7.70 21.62 -4.51
N GLU A 314 -8.13 22.20 -5.64
CA GLU A 314 -9.54 22.50 -5.93
C GLU A 314 -10.39 21.22 -5.99
N PHE A 315 -9.91 20.18 -6.67
CA PHE A 315 -10.62 18.91 -6.75
C PHE A 315 -10.80 18.26 -5.38
N ILE A 316 -9.74 18.20 -4.57
CA ILE A 316 -9.76 17.59 -3.24
C ILE A 316 -10.69 18.38 -2.32
N SER A 317 -10.62 19.71 -2.26
CA SER A 317 -11.51 20.51 -1.41
C SER A 317 -12.98 20.33 -1.81
N THR A 318 -13.27 20.42 -3.10
CA THR A 318 -14.63 20.21 -3.65
C THR A 318 -15.16 18.83 -3.28
N LYS A 319 -14.33 17.80 -3.45
CA LYS A 319 -14.72 16.42 -3.17
C LYS A 319 -14.91 16.16 -1.68
N LEU A 320 -14.08 16.76 -0.83
CA LEU A 320 -14.25 16.76 0.63
C LEU A 320 -15.47 17.58 1.09
N GLY A 321 -16.01 18.45 0.22
CA GLY A 321 -17.16 19.29 0.51
C GLY A 321 -16.83 20.46 1.43
N ILE A 322 -15.64 21.05 1.24
CA ILE A 322 -15.13 22.21 1.99
C ILE A 322 -14.60 23.27 1.02
N GLU A 323 -14.50 24.51 1.48
CA GLU A 323 -13.87 25.57 0.71
C GLU A 323 -12.36 25.37 0.59
N GLN A 324 -11.75 25.88 -0.49
CA GLN A 324 -10.29 25.82 -0.66
C GLN A 324 -9.55 26.52 0.49
N SER A 325 -10.12 27.61 1.03
CA SER A 325 -9.56 28.33 2.19
C SER A 325 -9.52 27.48 3.46
N GLU A 326 -10.48 26.58 3.67
CA GLU A 326 -10.47 25.66 4.81
C GLU A 326 -9.37 24.61 4.66
N LEU A 327 -9.19 24.04 3.46
CA LEU A 327 -8.11 23.10 3.19
C LEU A 327 -6.74 23.78 3.35
N GLN A 328 -6.62 25.04 2.94
CA GLN A 328 -5.41 25.84 3.09
C GLN A 328 -5.10 26.10 4.56
N ALA A 329 -6.11 26.46 5.37
CA ALA A 329 -5.93 26.60 6.81
C ALA A 329 -5.47 25.30 7.49
N MET A 330 -5.91 24.13 7.01
CA MET A 330 -5.41 22.84 7.51
C MET A 330 -3.96 22.57 7.07
N LEU A 331 -3.57 23.00 5.86
CA LEU A 331 -2.20 22.89 5.37
C LEU A 331 -1.24 23.73 6.22
N ASP A 332 -1.62 24.98 6.49
CA ASP A 332 -0.82 25.96 7.25
C ASP A 332 -0.91 25.77 8.78
N GLY A 333 -1.89 24.98 9.23
CA GLY A 333 -2.09 24.67 10.64
C GLY A 333 -0.97 23.81 11.26
N PRO A 334 -0.97 23.61 12.59
CA PRO A 334 0.08 22.87 13.28
C PRO A 334 0.18 21.42 12.84
N ASN A 335 1.40 20.91 12.77
CA ASN A 335 1.67 19.49 12.52
C ASN A 335 1.44 18.68 13.79
N ARG A 336 0.81 17.51 13.63
CA ARG A 336 0.64 16.51 14.68
C ARG A 336 1.14 15.16 14.20
N THR A 337 1.32 14.25 15.12
CA THR A 337 1.77 12.88 14.87
C THR A 337 0.70 11.89 15.30
N PHE A 338 0.91 10.61 14.99
CA PHE A 338 0.01 9.55 15.49
C PHE A 338 -0.04 9.47 17.03
N ARG A 339 0.98 10.00 17.72
CA ARG A 339 1.12 9.97 19.19
C ARG A 339 0.18 10.96 19.89
N ASP A 340 -0.32 11.97 19.19
CA ASP A 340 -1.29 12.96 19.69
C ASP A 340 -2.73 12.40 19.81
N PHE A 341 -2.91 11.17 19.35
CA PHE A 341 -4.19 10.44 19.31
C PHE A 341 -4.06 9.10 20.02
N LYS A 342 -5.18 8.61 20.57
CA LYS A 342 -5.23 7.31 21.24
C LYS A 342 -4.87 6.23 20.24
N ASN A 343 -3.82 5.47 20.51
CA ASN A 343 -3.34 4.43 19.60
C ASN A 343 -2.99 3.15 20.38
N ILE A 344 -2.71 2.07 19.65
CA ILE A 344 -2.25 0.79 20.23
C ILE A 344 -0.77 0.51 19.90
N MET A 345 0.01 1.55 19.59
CA MET A 345 1.42 1.38 19.23
C MET A 345 2.24 0.64 20.29
N PRO A 346 2.09 0.91 21.60
CA PRO A 346 2.81 0.14 22.63
C PRO A 346 2.54 -1.38 22.58
N ILE A 347 1.30 -1.76 22.23
CA ILE A 347 0.92 -3.18 22.07
C ILE A 347 1.55 -3.77 20.81
N MET A 348 1.53 -3.02 19.70
CA MET A 348 2.14 -3.43 18.45
C MET A 348 3.66 -3.58 18.58
N ASP A 349 4.33 -2.66 19.28
CA ASP A 349 5.76 -2.70 19.56
C ASP A 349 6.15 -3.91 20.42
N LEU A 350 5.38 -4.20 21.47
CA LEU A 350 5.58 -5.39 22.29
C LEU A 350 5.42 -6.66 21.46
N GLY A 351 4.36 -6.75 20.65
CA GLY A 351 4.14 -7.87 19.74
C GLY A 351 5.29 -8.05 18.74
N ALA A 352 5.78 -6.97 18.14
CA ALA A 352 6.90 -7.00 17.22
C ALA A 352 8.21 -7.44 17.91
N LYS A 353 8.48 -6.98 19.14
CA LYS A 353 9.64 -7.44 19.94
C LYS A 353 9.57 -8.93 20.23
N VAL A 354 8.40 -9.45 20.63
CA VAL A 354 8.19 -10.89 20.86
C VAL A 354 8.39 -11.69 19.57
N LEU A 355 7.80 -11.27 18.46
CA LEU A 355 7.95 -11.96 17.17
C LEU A 355 9.40 -11.93 16.64
N ARG A 356 10.14 -10.86 16.88
CA ARG A 356 11.58 -10.78 16.58
C ARG A 356 12.39 -11.72 17.46
N ALA A 357 12.15 -11.75 18.77
CA ALA A 357 12.80 -12.66 19.70
C ALA A 357 12.56 -14.14 19.34
N LEU A 358 11.38 -14.45 18.78
CA LEU A 358 11.04 -15.79 18.28
C LEU A 358 11.54 -16.07 16.84
N GLY A 359 12.22 -15.12 16.19
CA GLY A 359 12.74 -15.26 14.81
C GLY A 359 11.68 -15.26 13.69
N ILE A 360 10.42 -14.94 14.02
CA ILE A 360 9.27 -14.96 13.08
C ILE A 360 9.21 -13.69 12.23
N GLN A 361 9.54 -12.53 12.81
CA GLN A 361 9.55 -11.25 12.10
C GLN A 361 10.99 -10.77 11.94
N ARG A 362 11.41 -10.52 10.69
CA ARG A 362 12.79 -10.11 10.35
C ARG A 362 12.91 -8.69 9.80
N ALA A 363 11.80 -8.08 9.38
CA ALA A 363 11.78 -6.71 8.88
C ALA A 363 11.82 -5.68 10.02
N ILE A 364 12.60 -4.63 9.81
CA ILE A 364 12.59 -3.42 10.63
C ILE A 364 11.37 -2.59 10.25
N ILE A 365 10.56 -2.25 11.25
CA ILE A 365 9.44 -1.30 11.15
C ILE A 365 9.68 -0.31 12.28
N ARG A 366 9.88 0.97 11.95
CA ARG A 366 10.18 2.04 12.89
C ARG A 366 9.61 3.35 12.42
#